data_AF-A0A2G2PFW2-F1
#
_entry.id   AF-A0A2G2PFW2-F1
#
_cell.length_a   1.000
_cell.length_b   1.000
_cell.length_c   1.000
_cell.angle_alpha   90.00
_cell.angle_beta   90.00
_cell.angle_gamma   90.00
#
_symmetry.space_group_name_H-M   'P 1'
#
loop_
_entity.id
_entity.type
_entity.pdbx_description
1 polymer ?
#
loop_
_entity_poly.entity_id
_entity_poly.type
_entity_poly.pdbx_seq_one_letter_code
_entity_poly.pdbx_strand_id
1 'polypeptide(L)'
;MDLNYFDLVASIIILFLGLKGIINGFFKELFGLLGIVGGIFVASRVGDTVGQKASDLIFKFENSAAVSFTGFLMTLAVFWLLMLVAGYAFKKLSALSGLGVMDKILGFVFGASKFFLIASVIAYSAYNIKAVRSSIDTTMNNSIIFPIMANTGSFIMKLDPVDITKEINNSVEEISKAVQDTVENTIKSSAQEIVDKTKKELQKQISNEEKNNHA
;
A
#
# COMPACT_ATOMS: atom_id res chain seq x y z
N MET A 1 7.76 36.37 0.98
CA MET A 1 6.82 35.30 0.61
C MET A 1 5.50 35.73 1.18
N ASP A 2 4.61 36.25 0.35
CA ASP A 2 3.33 36.80 0.82
C ASP A 2 2.29 35.69 0.79
N LEU A 3 1.70 35.37 1.95
CA LEU A 3 0.67 34.36 2.05
C LEU A 3 -0.58 34.81 1.28
N ASN A 4 -0.99 34.02 0.30
CA ASN A 4 -2.23 34.25 -0.42
C ASN A 4 -3.42 33.85 0.47
N TYR A 5 -4.59 34.49 0.31
CA TYR A 5 -5.83 34.09 0.96
C TYR A 5 -6.16 32.62 0.71
N PHE A 6 -5.85 32.09 -0.48
CA PHE A 6 -5.98 30.66 -0.75
C PHE A 6 -5.11 29.80 0.18
N ASP A 7 -3.84 30.17 0.39
CA ASP A 7 -2.92 29.42 1.24
C ASP A 7 -3.44 29.35 2.68
N LEU A 8 -3.96 30.47 3.19
CA LEU A 8 -4.52 30.55 4.53
C LEU A 8 -5.75 29.65 4.67
N VAL A 9 -6.72 29.76 3.75
CA VAL A 9 -7.96 28.98 3.79
C VAL A 9 -7.68 27.49 3.61
N ALA A 10 -6.87 27.12 2.62
CA ALA A 10 -6.50 25.73 2.38
C ALA A 10 -5.76 25.13 3.58
N SER A 11 -4.80 25.86 4.15
CA SER A 11 -4.09 25.41 5.36
C SER A 11 -5.04 25.19 6.52
N ILE A 12 -5.92 26.14 6.82
CA ILE A 12 -6.87 26.02 7.93
C ILE A 12 -7.77 24.80 7.73
N ILE A 13 -8.33 24.60 6.54
CA ILE A 13 -9.20 23.45 6.25
C ILE A 13 -8.43 22.13 6.42
N ILE A 14 -7.23 22.02 5.83
CA ILE A 14 -6.44 20.80 5.86
C ILE A 14 -5.99 20.47 7.28
N LEU A 15 -5.51 21.47 8.03
CA LEU A 15 -5.12 21.29 9.42
C LEU A 15 -6.35 20.92 10.27
N PHE A 16 -7.48 21.63 10.13
CA PHE A 16 -8.70 21.36 10.87
C PHE A 16 -9.24 19.94 10.60
N LEU A 17 -9.26 19.49 9.35
CA LEU A 17 -9.64 18.13 9.02
C LEU A 17 -8.59 17.12 9.49
N GLY A 18 -7.31 17.49 9.42
CA GLY A 18 -6.18 16.71 9.92
C GLY A 18 -6.23 16.47 11.42
N LEU A 19 -6.80 17.38 12.22
CA LEU A 19 -7.03 17.18 13.67
C LEU A 19 -7.84 15.89 13.95
N LYS A 20 -8.70 15.46 13.02
CA LYS A 20 -9.41 14.17 13.13
C LYS A 20 -8.44 12.99 13.24
N GLY A 21 -7.26 13.11 12.64
CA GLY A 21 -6.17 12.13 12.72
C GLY A 21 -5.61 11.96 14.13
N ILE A 22 -5.60 13.02 14.95
CA ILE A 22 -5.22 12.93 16.38
C ILE A 22 -6.19 12.01 17.13
N ILE A 23 -7.49 12.13 16.83
CA ILE A 23 -8.55 11.34 17.47
C ILE A 23 -8.52 9.89 16.96
N ASN A 24 -8.30 9.73 15.66
CA ASN A 24 -8.29 8.43 15.01
C ASN A 24 -7.03 7.61 15.30
N GLY A 25 -5.87 8.25 15.49
CA GLY A 25 -4.57 7.59 15.67
C GLY A 25 -3.90 7.23 14.34
N PHE A 26 -2.58 7.06 14.37
CA PHE A 26 -1.74 6.81 13.20
C PHE A 26 -2.16 5.55 12.45
N PHE A 27 -2.27 4.42 13.15
CA PHE A 27 -2.58 3.15 12.49
C PHE A 27 -3.94 3.19 11.80
N LYS A 28 -4.94 3.83 12.40
CA LYS A 28 -6.27 3.93 11.79
C LYS A 28 -6.24 4.78 10.51
N GLU A 29 -5.50 5.89 10.50
CA GLU A 29 -5.37 6.73 9.29
C GLU A 29 -4.52 6.05 8.21
N LEU A 30 -3.38 5.44 8.59
CA LEU A 30 -2.51 4.71 7.67
C LEU A 30 -3.26 3.57 6.98
N PHE A 31 -3.89 2.68 7.74
CA PHE A 31 -4.65 1.56 7.17
C PHE A 31 -5.89 2.03 6.39
N GLY A 32 -6.51 3.15 6.81
CA GLY A 32 -7.59 3.76 6.03
C GLY A 32 -7.14 4.23 4.65
N LEU A 33 -5.91 4.74 4.52
CA LEU A 33 -5.33 5.16 3.24
C LEU A 33 -4.83 3.95 2.42
N LEU A 34 -4.11 3.03 3.05
CA LEU A 34 -3.68 1.77 2.43
C LEU A 34 -4.86 0.93 1.93
N GLY A 35 -5.99 0.95 2.63
CA GLY A 35 -7.18 0.24 2.20
C GLY A 35 -7.81 0.81 0.93
N ILE A 36 -7.67 2.12 0.68
CA ILE A 36 -8.10 2.70 -0.60
C ILE A 36 -7.08 2.37 -1.69
N VAL A 37 -5.79 2.67 -1.47
CA VAL A 37 -4.74 2.46 -2.49
C VAL A 37 -4.60 0.98 -2.84
N GLY A 38 -4.43 0.12 -1.84
CA GLY A 38 -4.37 -1.33 -2.02
C GLY A 38 -5.70 -1.92 -2.47
N GLY A 39 -6.82 -1.35 -2.03
CA GLY A 39 -8.15 -1.78 -2.48
C GLY A 39 -8.37 -1.52 -3.96
N ILE A 40 -7.92 -0.39 -4.49
CA ILE A 40 -7.96 -0.11 -5.94
C ILE A 40 -7.15 -1.16 -6.69
N PHE A 41 -5.94 -1.47 -6.24
CA PHE A 41 -5.11 -2.51 -6.86
C PHE A 41 -5.78 -3.90 -6.87
N VAL A 42 -6.30 -4.34 -5.72
CA VAL A 42 -6.98 -5.63 -5.60
C VAL A 42 -8.27 -5.65 -6.43
N ALA A 43 -9.04 -4.56 -6.40
CA ALA A 43 -10.28 -4.42 -7.16
C ALA A 43 -10.02 -4.37 -8.67
N SER A 44 -8.95 -3.73 -9.13
CA SER A 44 -8.57 -3.73 -10.54
C SER A 44 -8.24 -5.13 -11.07
N ARG A 45 -7.80 -6.06 -10.21
CA ARG A 45 -7.45 -7.42 -10.61
C ARG A 45 -8.59 -8.43 -10.47
N VAL A 46 -9.39 -8.32 -9.41
CA VAL A 46 -10.40 -9.32 -9.05
C VAL A 46 -11.83 -8.80 -9.24
N GLY A 47 -12.00 -7.50 -9.48
CA GLY A 47 -13.28 -6.82 -9.61
C GLY A 47 -14.19 -7.43 -10.68
N ASP A 48 -13.65 -7.79 -11.84
CA ASP A 48 -14.43 -8.42 -12.92
C ASP A 48 -15.04 -9.76 -12.47
N THR A 49 -14.27 -10.60 -11.79
CA THR A 49 -14.73 -11.89 -11.27
C THR A 49 -15.80 -11.70 -10.19
N VAL A 50 -15.61 -10.73 -9.29
CA VAL A 50 -16.59 -10.40 -8.24
C VAL A 50 -17.87 -9.84 -8.85
N GLY A 51 -17.75 -9.00 -9.87
CA GLY A 51 -18.86 -8.40 -10.60
C GLY A 51 -19.72 -9.46 -11.27
N GLN A 52 -19.10 -10.41 -11.98
CA GLN A 52 -19.82 -11.52 -12.63
C GLN A 52 -20.63 -12.32 -11.61
N LYS A 53 -20.01 -12.73 -10.49
CA LYS A 53 -20.70 -13.44 -9.41
C LYS A 53 -21.86 -12.62 -8.82
N ALA A 54 -21.68 -11.31 -8.63
CA ALA A 54 -22.74 -10.44 -8.13
C ALA A 54 -23.90 -10.27 -9.12
N SER A 55 -23.60 -10.21 -10.42
CA SER A 55 -24.59 -10.16 -11.50
C SER A 55 -25.44 -11.42 -11.51
N ASP A 56 -24.81 -12.59 -11.43
CA ASP A 56 -25.47 -13.89 -11.49
C ASP A 56 -26.38 -14.14 -10.29
N LEU A 57 -26.01 -13.66 -9.10
CA LEU A 57 -26.79 -13.88 -7.88
C LEU A 57 -27.90 -12.86 -7.62
N ILE A 58 -27.70 -11.57 -7.95
CA ILE A 58 -28.55 -10.49 -7.41
C ILE A 58 -29.09 -9.55 -8.49
N PHE A 59 -28.25 -9.08 -9.41
CA PHE A 59 -28.57 -7.87 -10.19
C PHE A 59 -28.91 -8.11 -11.66
N LYS A 60 -28.58 -9.27 -12.24
CA LYS A 60 -28.80 -9.60 -13.67
C LYS A 60 -28.47 -8.43 -14.60
N PHE A 61 -27.27 -7.88 -14.45
CA PHE A 61 -26.86 -6.75 -15.26
C PHE A 61 -26.74 -7.16 -16.74
N GLU A 62 -27.40 -6.43 -17.63
CA GLU A 62 -27.30 -6.64 -19.08
C GLU A 62 -26.01 -6.04 -19.67
N ASN A 63 -25.38 -5.09 -18.97
CA ASN A 63 -24.21 -4.36 -19.44
C ASN A 63 -22.93 -4.84 -18.75
N SER A 64 -21.99 -5.37 -19.54
CA SER A 64 -20.67 -5.83 -19.07
C SER A 64 -19.87 -4.75 -18.34
N ALA A 65 -19.92 -3.49 -18.78
CA ALA A 65 -19.23 -2.40 -18.09
C ALA A 65 -19.83 -2.12 -16.70
N ALA A 66 -21.16 -2.26 -16.56
CA ALA A 66 -21.82 -2.11 -15.27
C ALA A 66 -21.46 -3.26 -14.30
N VAL A 67 -21.30 -4.49 -14.83
CA VAL A 67 -20.84 -5.66 -14.07
C VAL A 67 -19.43 -5.42 -13.51
N SER A 68 -18.47 -5.09 -14.38
CA SER A 68 -17.09 -4.82 -14.00
C SER A 68 -16.97 -3.68 -13.00
N PHE A 69 -17.67 -2.57 -13.24
CA PHE A 69 -17.64 -1.41 -12.36
C PHE A 69 -18.24 -1.72 -10.97
N THR A 70 -19.36 -2.44 -10.93
CA THR A 70 -20.00 -2.85 -9.67
C THR A 70 -19.09 -3.79 -8.89
N GLY A 71 -18.45 -4.76 -9.58
CA GLY A 71 -17.50 -5.68 -8.98
C GLY A 71 -16.26 -5.00 -8.43
N PHE A 72 -15.72 -4.01 -9.16
CA PHE A 72 -14.64 -3.15 -8.68
C PHE A 72 -15.04 -2.42 -7.38
N LEU A 73 -16.18 -1.73 -7.37
CA LEU A 73 -16.65 -0.99 -6.20
C LEU A 73 -16.92 -1.90 -5.00
N MET A 74 -17.52 -3.07 -5.21
CA MET A 74 -17.78 -4.04 -4.14
C MET A 74 -16.47 -4.57 -3.55
N THR A 75 -15.51 -4.94 -4.40
CA THR A 75 -14.19 -5.42 -3.96
C THR A 75 -13.44 -4.35 -3.18
N LEU A 76 -13.42 -3.12 -3.70
CA LEU A 76 -12.82 -1.97 -3.05
C LEU A 76 -13.45 -1.72 -1.67
N ALA A 77 -14.78 -1.72 -1.57
CA ALA A 77 -15.49 -1.48 -0.33
C ALA A 77 -15.20 -2.56 0.73
N VAL A 78 -15.23 -3.84 0.34
CA VAL A 78 -14.93 -4.96 1.26
C VAL A 78 -13.48 -4.90 1.72
N PHE A 79 -12.53 -4.72 0.80
CA PHE A 79 -11.12 -4.63 1.15
C PHE A 79 -10.83 -3.44 2.06
N TRP A 80 -11.42 -2.28 1.76
CA TRP A 80 -11.28 -1.08 2.57
C TRP A 80 -11.83 -1.29 3.98
N LEU A 81 -13.01 -1.91 4.12
CA LEU A 81 -13.58 -2.28 5.43
C LEU A 81 -12.66 -3.21 6.23
N LEU A 82 -12.09 -4.24 5.59
CA LEU A 82 -11.13 -5.14 6.23
C LEU A 82 -9.91 -4.37 6.76
N MET A 83 -9.37 -3.45 5.96
CA MET A 83 -8.24 -2.62 6.38
C MET A 83 -8.61 -1.66 7.51
N LEU A 84 -9.83 -1.12 7.55
CA LEU A 84 -10.29 -0.31 8.68
C LEU A 84 -10.34 -1.12 9.99
N VAL A 85 -10.79 -2.37 9.94
CA VAL A 85 -10.79 -3.28 11.10
C VAL A 85 -9.36 -3.57 11.54
N ALA A 86 -8.47 -3.88 10.60
CA ALA A 86 -7.04 -4.08 10.90
C ALA A 86 -6.43 -2.83 11.56
N GLY A 87 -6.64 -1.65 11.00
CA GLY A 87 -6.16 -0.39 11.56
C GLY A 87 -6.68 -0.12 12.98
N TYR A 88 -7.93 -0.49 13.26
CA TYR A 88 -8.50 -0.40 14.61
C TYR A 88 -7.83 -1.36 15.60
N ALA A 89 -7.55 -2.61 15.17
CA ALA A 89 -6.81 -3.56 15.98
C ALA A 89 -5.40 -3.04 16.29
N PHE A 90 -4.64 -2.62 15.26
CA PHE A 90 -3.28 -2.08 15.44
C PHE A 90 -3.25 -0.82 16.31
N LYS A 91 -4.25 0.07 16.20
CA LYS A 91 -4.39 1.21 17.11
C LYS A 91 -4.46 0.76 18.57
N LYS A 92 -5.25 -0.27 18.88
CA LYS A 92 -5.33 -0.80 20.25
C LYS A 92 -3.98 -1.34 20.71
N LEU A 93 -3.27 -2.08 19.87
CA LEU A 93 -1.93 -2.57 20.21
C LEU A 93 -0.96 -1.43 20.50
N SER A 94 -0.96 -0.39 19.65
CA SER A 94 -0.09 0.79 19.85
C SER A 94 -0.38 1.53 21.16
N ALA A 95 -1.66 1.64 21.53
CA ALA A 95 -2.05 2.25 22.80
C ALA A 95 -1.53 1.46 24.01
N LEU A 96 -1.51 0.12 23.93
CA LEU A 96 -0.98 -0.75 24.98
C LEU A 96 0.55 -0.63 25.13
N SER A 97 1.26 -0.34 24.04
CA SER A 97 2.72 -0.17 24.03
C SER A 97 3.20 1.18 24.60
N GLY A 98 2.30 2.07 25.03
CA GLY A 98 2.66 3.40 25.56
C GLY A 98 2.99 4.45 24.50
N LEU A 99 2.77 4.16 23.20
CA LEU A 99 3.05 5.08 22.09
C LEU A 99 2.00 6.19 21.91
N GLY A 100 1.07 6.38 22.85
CA GLY A 100 -0.15 7.17 22.64
C GLY A 100 0.07 8.61 22.14
N VAL A 101 1.14 9.30 22.55
CA VAL A 101 1.45 10.64 22.03
C VAL A 101 1.98 10.59 20.60
N MET A 102 2.89 9.66 20.32
CA MET A 102 3.45 9.47 18.98
C MET A 102 2.36 9.03 17.99
N ASP A 103 1.48 8.11 18.37
CA ASP A 103 0.33 7.66 17.58
C ASP A 103 -0.59 8.83 17.21
N LYS A 104 -0.78 9.79 18.12
CA LYS A 104 -1.58 11.00 17.87
C LYS A 104 -0.92 11.96 16.90
N ILE A 105 0.38 12.25 17.06
CA ILE A 105 1.13 13.17 16.18
C ILE A 105 1.23 12.58 14.77
N LEU A 106 1.60 11.31 14.65
CA LEU A 106 1.63 10.62 13.36
C LEU A 106 0.22 10.51 12.77
N GLY A 107 -0.80 10.30 13.60
CA GLY A 107 -2.21 10.37 13.20
C GLY A 107 -2.57 11.72 12.58
N PHE A 108 -2.15 12.83 13.18
CA PHE A 108 -2.32 14.16 12.60
C PHE A 108 -1.65 14.29 11.23
N VAL A 109 -0.39 13.88 11.11
CA VAL A 109 0.37 13.97 9.86
C VAL A 109 -0.29 13.15 8.75
N PHE A 110 -0.72 11.92 9.04
CA PHE A 110 -1.41 11.08 8.07
C PHE A 110 -2.81 11.60 7.73
N GLY A 111 -3.54 12.10 8.73
CA GLY A 111 -4.85 12.72 8.54
C GLY A 111 -4.75 13.96 7.64
N ALA A 112 -3.86 14.90 7.98
CA ALA A 112 -3.61 16.11 7.20
C ALA A 112 -3.12 15.77 5.79
N SER A 113 -2.16 14.85 5.66
CA SER A 113 -1.67 14.36 4.36
C SER A 113 -2.80 13.81 3.50
N LYS A 114 -3.70 13.00 4.04
CA LYS A 114 -4.85 12.47 3.30
C LYS A 114 -5.75 13.57 2.74
N PHE A 115 -6.11 14.55 3.55
CA PHE A 115 -6.93 15.67 3.08
C PHE A 115 -6.18 16.57 2.10
N PHE A 116 -4.88 16.74 2.29
CA PHE A 116 -4.00 17.42 1.34
C PHE A 116 -3.96 16.70 -0.02
N LEU A 117 -3.84 15.36 -0.05
CA LEU A 117 -3.86 14.57 -1.28
C LEU A 117 -5.19 14.70 -2.02
N ILE A 118 -6.32 14.63 -1.31
CA ILE A 118 -7.66 14.85 -1.89
C ILE A 118 -7.75 16.25 -2.50
N ALA A 119 -7.37 17.27 -1.74
CA ALA A 119 -7.40 18.64 -2.21
C ALA A 119 -6.46 18.86 -3.40
N SER A 120 -5.31 18.16 -3.46
CA SER A 120 -4.35 18.19 -4.57
C SER A 120 -4.95 17.65 -5.86
N VAL A 121 -5.65 16.51 -5.80
CA VAL A 121 -6.35 15.95 -6.97
C VAL A 121 -7.44 16.91 -7.47
N ILE A 122 -8.20 17.52 -6.56
CA ILE A 122 -9.23 18.51 -6.91
C ILE A 122 -8.59 19.75 -7.56
N ALA A 123 -7.53 20.30 -6.97
CA ALA A 123 -6.83 21.48 -7.48
C ALA A 123 -6.26 21.23 -8.87
N TYR A 124 -5.59 20.09 -9.08
CA TYR A 124 -5.09 19.71 -10.40
C TYR A 124 -6.24 19.52 -11.41
N SER A 125 -7.31 18.82 -11.03
CA SER A 125 -8.48 18.63 -11.90
C SER A 125 -9.11 19.97 -12.31
N ALA A 126 -9.28 20.88 -11.35
CA ALA A 126 -9.79 22.24 -11.60
C ALA A 126 -8.86 23.04 -12.53
N TYR A 127 -7.54 22.94 -12.35
CA TYR A 127 -6.56 23.61 -13.20
C TYR A 127 -6.61 23.16 -14.66
N ASN A 128 -6.96 21.89 -14.91
CA ASN A 128 -7.10 21.36 -16.27
C ASN A 128 -8.36 21.87 -17.00
N ILE A 129 -9.32 22.49 -16.30
CA ILE A 129 -10.51 23.08 -16.91
C ILE A 129 -10.18 24.49 -17.39
N LYS A 130 -10.19 24.71 -18.72
CA LYS A 130 -9.82 26.00 -19.34
C LYS A 130 -10.55 27.21 -18.76
N ALA A 131 -11.85 27.08 -18.47
CA ALA A 131 -12.67 28.16 -17.92
C ALA A 131 -12.28 28.54 -16.48
N VAL A 132 -11.77 27.58 -15.69
CA VAL A 132 -11.38 27.78 -14.30
C VAL A 132 -9.92 28.26 -14.21
N ARG A 133 -9.07 27.78 -15.13
CA ARG A 133 -7.64 28.09 -15.18
C ARG A 133 -7.34 29.59 -15.19
N SER A 134 -8.04 30.39 -15.99
CA SER A 134 -7.83 31.84 -16.06
C SER A 134 -8.08 32.56 -14.72
N SER A 135 -9.06 32.07 -13.96
CA SER A 135 -9.39 32.59 -12.63
C SER A 135 -8.36 32.16 -11.59
N ILE A 136 -7.88 30.92 -11.67
CA ILE A 136 -6.82 30.40 -10.82
C ILE A 136 -5.52 31.16 -11.08
N ASP A 137 -5.10 31.31 -12.32
CA ASP A 137 -3.87 32.05 -12.65
C ASP A 137 -3.97 33.47 -12.07
N THR A 138 -5.06 34.19 -12.29
CA THR A 138 -5.24 35.55 -11.76
C THR A 138 -5.22 35.62 -10.21
N THR A 139 -5.87 34.66 -9.53
CA THR A 139 -6.13 34.73 -8.08
C THR A 139 -5.06 34.02 -7.24
N MET A 140 -4.37 33.03 -7.81
CA MET A 140 -3.43 32.14 -7.12
C MET A 140 -1.97 32.31 -7.57
N ASN A 141 -1.66 33.31 -8.40
CA ASN A 141 -0.29 33.59 -8.88
C ASN A 141 0.77 33.67 -7.75
N ASN A 142 0.42 34.21 -6.58
CA ASN A 142 1.34 34.33 -5.44
C ASN A 142 1.19 33.21 -4.40
N SER A 143 0.38 32.18 -4.68
CA SER A 143 0.15 31.06 -3.75
C SER A 143 1.35 30.12 -3.69
N ILE A 144 1.72 29.71 -2.49
CA ILE A 144 2.76 28.69 -2.27
C ILE A 144 2.14 27.29 -2.32
N ILE A 145 0.95 27.13 -1.74
CA ILE A 145 0.34 25.81 -1.55
C ILE A 145 -0.29 25.30 -2.85
N PHE A 146 -0.91 26.18 -3.64
CA PHE A 146 -1.56 25.81 -4.90
C PHE A 146 -0.62 25.07 -5.89
N PRO A 147 0.57 25.58 -6.25
CA PRO A 147 1.45 24.87 -7.17
C PRO A 147 1.92 23.52 -6.60
N ILE A 148 2.15 23.43 -5.29
CA ILE A 148 2.50 22.15 -4.63
C ILE A 148 1.33 21.16 -4.78
N MET A 149 0.11 21.59 -4.47
CA MET A 149 -1.10 20.80 -4.63
C MET A 149 -1.33 20.36 -6.09
N ALA A 150 -1.18 21.26 -7.06
CA ALA A 150 -1.38 20.95 -8.47
C ALA A 150 -0.35 19.93 -8.98
N ASN A 151 0.91 20.06 -8.57
CA ASN A 151 1.97 19.11 -8.92
C ASN A 151 1.74 17.74 -8.26
N THR A 152 1.38 17.71 -6.98
CA THR A 152 1.04 16.47 -6.28
C THR A 152 -0.19 15.80 -6.90
N GLY A 153 -1.23 16.56 -7.24
CA GLY A 153 -2.42 16.04 -7.91
C GLY A 153 -2.13 15.47 -9.30
N SER A 154 -1.27 16.15 -10.07
CA SER A 154 -0.76 15.67 -11.36
C SER A 154 -0.03 14.34 -11.23
N PHE A 155 0.84 14.22 -10.21
CA PHE A 155 1.55 12.98 -9.94
C PHE A 155 0.56 11.83 -9.63
N ILE A 156 -0.41 12.08 -8.74
CA ILE A 156 -1.42 11.07 -8.37
C ILE A 156 -2.26 10.64 -9.57
N MET A 157 -2.75 11.58 -10.39
CA MET A 157 -3.60 11.25 -11.55
C MET A 157 -2.87 10.53 -12.68
N LYS A 158 -1.53 10.60 -12.72
CA LYS A 158 -0.71 9.85 -13.68
C LYS A 158 -0.37 8.44 -13.20
N LEU A 159 -0.74 8.07 -11.98
CA LEU A 159 -0.55 6.70 -11.49
C LEU A 159 -1.54 5.76 -12.20
N ASP A 160 -1.03 4.96 -13.14
CA ASP A 160 -1.80 3.90 -13.78
C ASP A 160 -1.68 2.59 -12.97
N PRO A 161 -2.80 1.99 -12.50
CA PRO A 161 -2.78 0.69 -11.83
C PRO A 161 -2.09 -0.42 -12.65
N VAL A 162 -2.14 -0.36 -13.98
CA VAL A 162 -1.55 -1.38 -14.87
C VAL A 162 -0.03 -1.34 -14.84
N ASP A 163 0.56 -0.14 -14.89
CA ASP A 163 2.02 0.03 -14.84
C ASP A 163 2.56 -0.41 -13.48
N ILE A 164 1.88 -0.03 -12.39
CA ILE A 164 2.24 -0.46 -11.02
C ILE A 164 2.17 -1.99 -10.90
N THR A 165 1.15 -2.62 -11.49
CA THR A 165 1.03 -4.08 -11.48
C THR A 165 2.19 -4.76 -12.20
N LYS A 166 2.64 -4.20 -13.32
CA LYS A 166 3.76 -4.73 -14.09
C LYS A 166 5.08 -4.63 -13.31
N GLU A 167 5.34 -3.50 -12.68
CA GLU A 167 6.53 -3.32 -11.83
C GLU A 167 6.54 -4.30 -10.64
N ILE A 168 5.41 -4.44 -9.96
CA ILE A 168 5.26 -5.39 -8.83
C ILE A 168 5.51 -6.83 -9.28
N ASN A 169 4.95 -7.25 -10.41
CA ASN A 169 5.14 -8.62 -10.91
C ASN A 169 6.63 -8.91 -11.16
N ASN A 170 7.37 -7.95 -11.74
CA ASN A 170 8.81 -8.11 -11.97
C ASN A 170 9.58 -8.22 -10.64
N SER A 171 9.31 -7.35 -9.67
CA SER A 171 9.96 -7.40 -8.36
C SER A 171 9.64 -8.68 -7.59
N VAL A 172 8.39 -9.16 -7.66
CA VAL A 172 7.99 -10.45 -7.05
C VAL A 172 8.72 -11.61 -7.71
N GLU A 173 8.92 -11.57 -9.03
CA GLU A 173 9.67 -12.60 -9.75
C GLU A 173 11.16 -12.60 -9.36
N GLU A 174 11.78 -11.43 -9.21
CA GLU A 174 13.16 -11.30 -8.70
C GLU A 174 13.31 -11.84 -7.27
N ILE A 175 12.40 -11.47 -6.38
CA ILE A 175 12.38 -11.98 -5.00
C ILE A 175 12.19 -13.49 -5.00
N SER A 176 11.28 -14.01 -5.83
CA SER A 176 11.04 -15.45 -5.94
C SER A 176 12.30 -16.20 -6.40
N LYS A 177 13.04 -15.66 -7.37
CA LYS A 177 14.32 -16.24 -7.83
C LYS A 177 15.38 -16.19 -6.73
N ALA A 178 15.56 -15.06 -6.05
CA ALA A 178 16.53 -14.94 -4.96
C ALA A 178 16.23 -15.90 -3.80
N VAL A 179 14.95 -16.09 -3.46
CA VAL A 179 14.53 -17.08 -2.46
C VAL A 179 14.80 -18.50 -2.93
N GLN A 180 14.47 -18.85 -4.19
CA GLN A 180 14.78 -20.17 -4.75
C GLN A 180 16.27 -20.47 -4.74
N ASP A 181 17.12 -19.53 -5.17
CA ASP A 181 18.57 -19.69 -5.20
C ASP A 181 19.13 -19.89 -3.78
N THR A 182 18.62 -19.13 -2.80
CA THR A 182 19.03 -19.26 -1.40
C THR A 182 18.63 -20.60 -0.81
N VAL A 183 17.40 -21.06 -1.09
CA VAL A 183 16.89 -22.37 -0.64
C VAL A 183 17.68 -23.50 -1.30
N GLU A 184 17.93 -23.44 -2.60
CA GLU A 184 18.69 -24.46 -3.32
C GLU A 184 20.13 -24.56 -2.80
N ASN A 185 20.79 -23.41 -2.59
CA ASN A 185 22.15 -23.38 -2.04
C ASN A 185 22.21 -23.89 -0.59
N THR A 186 21.20 -23.60 0.22
CA THR A 186 21.11 -24.10 1.61
C THR A 186 20.84 -25.61 1.66
N ILE A 187 20.02 -26.14 0.76
CA ILE A 187 19.77 -27.59 0.66
C ILE A 187 21.04 -28.30 0.17
N LYS A 188 21.73 -27.76 -0.85
CA LYS A 188 23.01 -28.29 -1.34
C LYS A 188 24.08 -28.30 -0.25
N SER A 189 24.27 -27.20 0.48
CA SER A 189 25.27 -27.13 1.55
C SER A 189 24.96 -28.11 2.69
N SER A 190 23.69 -28.20 3.10
CA SER A 190 23.26 -29.13 4.16
C SER A 190 23.43 -30.60 3.73
N ALA A 191 23.10 -30.94 2.48
CA ALA A 191 23.29 -32.28 1.94
C ALA A 191 24.78 -32.64 1.87
N GLN A 192 25.64 -31.71 1.44
CA GLN A 192 27.08 -31.90 1.40
C GLN A 192 27.66 -32.13 2.80
N GLU A 193 27.21 -31.35 3.78
CA GLU A 193 27.67 -31.44 5.17
C GLU A 193 27.26 -32.77 5.83
N ILE A 194 26.06 -33.27 5.53
CA ILE A 194 25.60 -34.60 5.96
C ILE A 194 26.46 -35.70 5.32
N VAL A 195 26.69 -35.63 4.00
CA VAL A 195 27.54 -36.61 3.28
C VAL A 195 28.96 -36.63 3.85
N ASP A 196 29.55 -35.47 4.11
CA ASP A 196 30.90 -35.35 4.68
C ASP A 196 30.96 -35.87 6.13
N LYS A 197 29.94 -35.62 6.95
CA LYS A 197 29.84 -36.21 8.30
C LYS A 197 29.72 -37.73 8.23
N THR A 198 28.84 -38.26 7.40
CA THR A 198 28.64 -39.71 7.26
C THR A 198 29.90 -40.39 6.72
N LYS A 199 30.61 -39.77 5.76
CA LYS A 199 31.88 -40.31 5.24
C LYS A 199 32.97 -40.36 6.32
N LYS A 200 33.04 -39.32 7.18
CA LYS A 200 33.96 -39.29 8.34
C LYS A 200 33.60 -40.34 9.40
N GLU A 201 32.32 -40.56 9.67
CA GLU A 201 31.86 -41.60 10.60
C GLU A 201 32.15 -43.02 10.07
N LEU A 202 31.87 -43.29 8.80
CA LEU A 202 32.16 -44.57 8.17
C LEU A 202 33.66 -44.89 8.16
N GLN A 203 34.53 -43.91 7.83
CA GLN A 203 35.98 -44.10 7.90
C GLN A 203 36.47 -44.40 9.32
N LYS A 204 35.88 -43.77 10.35
CA LYS A 204 36.20 -44.08 11.75
C LYS A 204 35.77 -45.49 12.16
N GLN A 205 34.63 -45.97 11.68
CA GLN A 205 34.16 -47.32 11.95
C GLN A 205 35.04 -48.38 11.28
N ILE A 206 35.38 -48.19 10.00
CA ILE A 206 36.24 -49.12 9.24
C ILE A 206 37.64 -49.22 9.87
N SER A 207 38.26 -48.09 10.27
CA SER A 207 39.57 -48.12 10.95
C SER A 207 39.53 -48.74 12.35
N ASN A 208 38.37 -48.79 13.02
CA ASN A 208 38.22 -49.46 14.31
C ASN A 208 37.98 -50.98 14.15
N GLU A 209 37.28 -51.40 13.10
CA GLU A 209 37.12 -52.82 12.77
C GLU A 209 38.44 -53.46 12.33
N GLU A 210 39.24 -52.78 11.49
CA GLU A 210 40.57 -53.28 11.08
C GLU A 210 41.55 -53.44 12.27
N LYS A 211 41.44 -52.58 13.29
CA LYS A 211 42.25 -52.69 14.52
C LYS A 211 41.84 -53.84 15.44
N ASN A 212 40.57 -54.23 15.44
CA ASN A 212 40.08 -55.32 16.29
C ASN A 212 40.26 -56.71 15.67
N ASN A 213 40.47 -56.81 14.36
CA ASN A 213 40.62 -58.10 13.65
C ASN A 213 42.08 -58.60 13.53
N HIS A 214 43.03 -57.90 14.18
CA HIS A 214 44.46 -58.24 14.21
C HIS A 214 45.02 -58.43 15.64
N ALA A 215 44.15 -58.57 16.65
CA ALA A 215 44.49 -59.03 18.00
C ALA A 215 44.05 -60.49 18.17
#